data_AF-A0A2W2CME6-F1
#
_entry.id   AF-A0A2W2CME6-F1
#
_cell.length_a   1.000
_cell.length_b   1.000
_cell.length_c   1.000
_cell.angle_alpha   90.00
_cell.angle_beta   90.00
_cell.angle_gamma   90.00
#
_symmetry.space_group_name_H-M   'P 1'
#
loop_
_entity.id
_entity.type
_entity.pdbx_description
1 polymer ?
#
loop_
_entity_poly.entity_id
_entity_poly.type
_entity_poly.pdbx_seq_one_letter_code
_entity_poly.pdbx_strand_id
1 'polypeptide(L)'
;MAVEWSSRVNSAFTLRAALALTGIRLAELLARPDARGRVEARAATVARRRGGASGPVEEALLDLRLDPYRADPAQPDVYFEVLDWEAAVLVSLSQYQSRSDDPETGLFAWVAAERSPASKVLAIASTLALAECGDGEVIDEYGYLSDLRMNAPVELFGRLRLPMGQRSLEAAIDGVLARTRLRRTPMVNDG
;
A
#
# COMPACT_ATOMS: atom_id res chain seq x y z
N MET A 1 16.23 0.93 1.24
CA MET A 1 15.49 -0.34 1.12
C MET A 1 14.03 0.02 0.87
N ALA A 2 13.38 -0.57 -0.13
CA ALA A 2 11.93 -0.50 -0.27
C ALA A 2 11.32 -1.39 0.82
N VAL A 3 10.27 -0.93 1.49
CA VAL A 3 9.56 -1.76 2.47
C VAL A 3 8.46 -2.48 1.72
N GLU A 4 8.40 -3.80 1.90
CA GLU A 4 7.47 -4.68 1.20
C GLU A 4 6.53 -5.32 2.21
N TRP A 5 5.24 -5.17 1.96
CA TRP A 5 4.19 -5.93 2.62
C TRP A 5 3.36 -6.64 1.58
N SER A 6 2.66 -7.69 2.00
CA SER A 6 1.73 -8.37 1.12
C SER A 6 0.43 -8.70 1.82
N SER A 7 -0.58 -9.02 1.03
CA SER A 7 -1.83 -9.59 1.51
C SER A 7 -2.28 -10.69 0.57
N ARG A 8 -2.80 -11.78 1.14
CA ARG A 8 -3.47 -12.82 0.34
C ARG A 8 -4.79 -12.26 -0.22
N VAL A 9 -5.13 -12.62 -1.45
CA VAL A 9 -6.41 -12.28 -2.06
C VAL A 9 -7.30 -13.51 -2.00
N ASN A 10 -8.32 -13.46 -1.16
CA ASN A 10 -9.31 -14.54 -0.97
C ASN A 10 -10.65 -14.25 -1.68
N SER A 11 -10.94 -12.97 -1.94
CA SER A 11 -12.15 -12.52 -2.63
C SER A 11 -11.81 -11.63 -3.81
N ALA A 12 -12.67 -11.64 -4.81
CA ALA A 12 -12.47 -10.87 -6.02
C ALA A 12 -12.78 -9.39 -5.81
N PHE A 13 -11.91 -8.51 -6.30
CA PHE A 13 -12.07 -7.06 -6.21
C PHE A 13 -11.56 -6.35 -7.48
N THR A 14 -11.73 -5.03 -7.57
CA THR A 14 -11.15 -4.22 -8.65
C THR A 14 -10.09 -3.29 -8.11
N LEU A 15 -9.08 -2.96 -8.93
CA LEU A 15 -8.06 -1.98 -8.55
C LEU A 15 -8.67 -0.62 -8.22
N ARG A 16 -9.78 -0.23 -8.87
CA ARG A 16 -10.54 0.98 -8.52
C ARG A 16 -11.06 0.96 -7.09
N ALA A 17 -11.61 -0.17 -6.64
CA ALA A 17 -12.11 -0.31 -5.26
C ALA A 17 -10.95 -0.22 -4.26
N ALA A 18 -9.83 -0.89 -4.54
CA ALA A 18 -8.63 -0.81 -3.70
C ALA A 18 -8.03 0.60 -3.65
N LEU A 19 -7.99 1.33 -4.78
CA LEU A 19 -7.54 2.72 -4.85
C LEU A 19 -8.41 3.64 -3.98
N ALA A 20 -9.74 3.54 -4.14
CA ALA A 20 -10.69 4.35 -3.37
C ALA A 20 -10.57 4.06 -1.86
N LEU A 21 -10.45 2.79 -1.49
CA LEU A 21 -10.28 2.39 -0.09
C LEU A 21 -8.91 2.79 0.47
N THR A 22 -7.86 2.78 -0.35
CA THR A 22 -6.53 3.30 0.02
C THR A 22 -6.64 4.76 0.43
N GLY A 23 -7.34 5.60 -0.34
CA GLY A 23 -7.59 7.00 0.01
C GLY A 23 -8.32 7.15 1.33
N ILE A 24 -9.35 6.33 1.58
CA ILE A 24 -10.10 6.31 2.85
C ILE A 24 -9.17 5.94 4.01
N ARG A 25 -8.44 4.83 3.92
CA ARG A 25 -7.55 4.36 4.98
C ARG A 25 -6.41 5.32 5.24
N LEU A 26 -5.86 5.96 4.20
CA LEU A 26 -4.84 6.99 4.35
C LEU A 26 -5.38 8.19 5.15
N ALA A 27 -6.57 8.67 4.80
CA ALA A 27 -7.22 9.77 5.49
C ALA A 27 -7.50 9.45 6.96
N GLU A 28 -7.98 8.24 7.25
CA GLU A 28 -8.28 7.84 8.62
C GLU A 28 -7.02 7.56 9.44
N LEU A 29 -5.98 6.93 8.87
CA LEU A 29 -4.71 6.70 9.55
C LEU A 29 -4.07 8.02 10.00
N LEU A 30 -4.09 9.02 9.10
CA LEU A 30 -3.54 10.35 9.35
C LEU A 30 -4.47 11.24 10.18
N ALA A 31 -5.72 10.81 10.43
CA ALA A 31 -6.81 11.65 10.94
C ALA A 31 -6.96 12.97 10.14
N ARG A 32 -6.85 12.86 8.80
CA ARG A 32 -6.86 13.95 7.82
C ARG A 32 -7.89 13.66 6.72
N PRO A 33 -9.14 14.13 6.87
CA PRO A 33 -10.20 13.87 5.89
C PRO A 33 -9.87 14.36 4.47
N ASP A 34 -9.05 15.40 4.36
CA ASP A 34 -8.61 15.99 3.09
C ASP A 34 -7.71 15.05 2.26
N ALA A 35 -7.14 14.02 2.87
CA ALA A 35 -6.33 13.03 2.15
C ALA A 35 -7.16 12.04 1.30
N ARG A 36 -8.47 11.91 1.56
CA ARG A 36 -9.32 10.84 1.00
C ARG A 36 -9.32 10.79 -0.52
N GLY A 37 -9.29 11.95 -1.18
CA GLY A 37 -9.36 12.08 -2.63
C GLY A 37 -8.02 12.34 -3.31
N ARG A 38 -6.89 12.19 -2.61
CA ARG A 38 -5.57 12.57 -3.14
C ARG A 38 -4.77 11.41 -3.72
N VAL A 39 -5.24 10.17 -3.53
CA VAL A 39 -4.54 8.98 -4.03
C VAL A 39 -4.94 8.76 -5.48
N GLU A 40 -3.96 8.81 -6.37
CA GLU A 40 -4.12 8.59 -7.81
C GLU A 40 -3.43 7.29 -8.24
N ALA A 41 -3.93 6.66 -9.29
CA ALA A 41 -3.29 5.51 -9.91
C ALA A 41 -2.49 5.92 -11.16
N ARG A 42 -1.23 5.48 -11.21
CA ARG A 42 -0.28 5.77 -12.29
C ARG A 42 0.24 4.49 -12.93
N ALA A 43 0.59 4.57 -14.21
CA ALA A 43 1.10 3.44 -14.95
C ALA A 43 2.52 3.05 -14.46
N ALA A 44 2.75 1.76 -14.17
CA ALA A 44 4.04 1.25 -13.72
C ALA A 44 5.06 1.05 -14.86
N THR A 45 5.27 2.10 -15.66
CA THR A 45 6.21 2.10 -16.78
C THR A 45 7.66 1.91 -16.32
N VAL A 46 8.53 1.49 -17.24
CA VAL A 46 9.98 1.38 -16.98
C VAL A 46 10.56 2.72 -16.52
N ALA A 47 10.12 3.83 -17.11
CA ALA A 47 10.54 5.17 -16.70
C ALA A 47 10.14 5.46 -15.25
N ARG A 48 8.91 5.14 -14.87
CA ARG A 48 8.41 5.38 -13.51
C ARG A 48 9.15 4.58 -12.44
N ARG A 49 9.45 3.31 -12.73
CA ARG A 49 10.23 2.43 -11.84
C ARG A 49 11.64 2.92 -11.58
N ARG A 50 12.19 3.74 -12.49
CA ARG A 50 13.49 4.40 -12.36
C ARG A 50 13.41 5.78 -11.69
N GLY A 51 12.24 6.15 -11.15
CA GLY A 51 11.98 7.44 -10.51
C GLY A 51 11.53 8.55 -11.46
N GLY A 52 11.26 8.24 -12.73
CA GLY A 52 10.71 9.21 -13.69
C GLY A 52 9.20 9.42 -13.52
N ALA A 53 8.60 10.30 -14.31
CA ALA A 53 7.15 10.48 -14.33
C ALA A 53 6.43 9.35 -15.10
N SER A 54 5.12 9.20 -14.85
CA SER A 54 4.23 8.40 -15.68
C SER A 54 2.87 9.06 -15.84
N GLY A 55 2.17 8.67 -16.90
CA GLY A 55 0.78 9.04 -17.10
C GLY A 55 -0.18 8.31 -16.14
N PRO A 56 -1.47 8.69 -16.17
CA PRO A 56 -2.50 7.93 -15.49
C PRO A 56 -2.50 6.48 -15.96
N VAL A 57 -2.91 5.58 -15.07
CA VAL A 57 -3.18 4.19 -15.44
C VAL A 57 -4.36 4.12 -16.42
N GLU A 58 -4.41 3.09 -17.27
CA GLU A 58 -5.56 2.85 -18.15
C GLU A 58 -6.81 2.50 -17.33
N GLU A 59 -7.97 3.09 -17.66
CA GLU A 59 -9.24 2.84 -16.96
C GLU A 59 -9.64 1.35 -16.99
N ALA A 60 -9.39 0.67 -18.12
CA ALA A 60 -9.65 -0.76 -18.24
C ALA A 60 -8.86 -1.60 -17.22
N LEU A 61 -7.67 -1.14 -16.83
CA LEU A 61 -6.87 -1.79 -15.80
C LEU A 61 -7.43 -1.55 -14.39
N LEU A 62 -8.01 -0.36 -14.14
CA LEU A 62 -8.67 -0.06 -12.87
C LEU A 62 -9.95 -0.87 -12.66
N ASP A 63 -10.70 -1.11 -13.74
CA ASP A 63 -11.94 -1.89 -13.72
C ASP A 63 -11.73 -3.39 -13.88
N LEU A 64 -10.48 -3.83 -14.08
CA LEU A 64 -10.13 -5.23 -14.11
C LEU A 64 -10.53 -5.90 -12.78
N ARG A 65 -11.41 -6.89 -12.88
CA ARG A 65 -11.75 -7.77 -11.76
C ARG A 65 -10.62 -8.76 -11.54
N LEU A 66 -9.95 -8.62 -10.41
CA LEU A 66 -8.93 -9.53 -9.91
C LEU A 66 -9.63 -10.67 -9.16
N ASP A 67 -9.57 -11.87 -9.71
CA ASP A 67 -10.25 -13.06 -9.16
C ASP A 67 -9.20 -14.11 -8.79
N PRO A 68 -9.06 -14.46 -7.49
CA PRO A 68 -8.03 -15.39 -7.04
C PRO A 68 -8.29 -16.84 -7.49
N TYR A 69 -9.49 -17.17 -7.95
CA TYR A 69 -9.88 -18.52 -8.39
C TYR A 69 -9.79 -18.71 -9.91
N ARG A 70 -9.37 -17.68 -10.65
CA ARG A 70 -9.16 -17.77 -12.09
C ARG A 70 -7.89 -18.59 -12.38
N ALA A 71 -7.94 -19.45 -13.40
CA ALA A 71 -6.82 -20.29 -13.80
C ALA A 71 -5.56 -19.48 -14.20
N ASP A 72 -5.78 -18.32 -14.84
CA ASP A 72 -4.75 -17.35 -15.18
C ASP A 72 -5.25 -15.95 -14.75
N PRO A 73 -5.03 -15.55 -13.49
CA PRO A 73 -5.42 -14.25 -12.99
C PRO A 73 -4.47 -13.20 -13.57
N ALA A 74 -5.05 -12.08 -13.95
CA ALA A 74 -4.25 -10.93 -14.36
C ALA A 74 -3.37 -10.44 -13.20
N GLN A 75 -2.12 -10.10 -13.52
CA GLN A 75 -1.06 -9.71 -12.58
C GLN A 75 -0.61 -8.28 -12.86
N PRO A 76 -1.48 -7.28 -12.65
CA PRO A 76 -1.15 -5.89 -12.97
C PRO A 76 -0.15 -5.31 -11.96
N ASP A 77 0.66 -4.40 -12.49
CA ASP A 77 1.51 -3.52 -11.70
C ASP A 77 1.04 -2.07 -11.88
N VAL A 78 0.73 -1.39 -10.79
CA VAL A 78 0.26 -0.01 -10.77
C VAL A 78 0.92 0.76 -9.64
N TYR A 79 1.16 2.06 -9.85
CA TYR A 79 1.57 2.94 -8.76
C TYR A 79 0.33 3.59 -8.15
N PHE A 80 0.25 3.59 -6.82
CA PHE A 80 -0.63 4.49 -6.09
C PHE A 80 0.22 5.66 -5.57
N GLU A 81 -0.23 6.89 -5.82
CA GLU A 81 0.56 8.09 -5.55
C GLU A 81 -0.27 9.20 -4.91
N VAL A 82 0.40 10.03 -4.10
CA VAL A 82 -0.08 11.35 -3.70
C VAL A 82 0.95 12.36 -4.16
N LEU A 83 0.68 13.01 -5.30
CA LEU A 83 1.67 13.82 -6.02
C LEU A 83 2.23 14.96 -5.16
N ASP A 84 1.35 15.71 -4.50
CA ASP A 84 1.73 16.87 -3.67
C ASP A 84 2.57 16.49 -2.45
N TRP A 85 2.63 15.20 -2.10
CA TRP A 85 3.41 14.69 -0.97
C TRP A 85 4.65 13.92 -1.42
N GLU A 86 4.86 13.79 -2.73
CA GLU A 86 5.90 12.95 -3.32
C GLU A 86 5.88 11.54 -2.71
N ALA A 87 4.67 11.02 -2.49
CA ALA A 87 4.42 9.72 -1.90
C ALA A 87 4.00 8.75 -3.01
N ALA A 88 4.65 7.60 -3.07
CA ALA A 88 4.37 6.60 -4.09
C ALA A 88 4.66 5.19 -3.58
N VAL A 89 3.80 4.27 -4.00
CA VAL A 89 3.92 2.85 -3.73
C VAL A 89 3.62 2.06 -4.99
N LEU A 90 4.40 1.02 -5.25
CA LEU A 90 4.11 0.07 -6.29
C LEU A 90 3.20 -1.02 -5.71
N VAL A 91 2.02 -1.18 -6.31
CA VAL A 91 1.11 -2.29 -6.06
C VAL A 91 1.30 -3.30 -7.18
N SER A 92 1.67 -4.53 -6.82
CA SER A 92 1.91 -5.63 -7.76
C SER A 92 1.08 -6.85 -7.35
N LEU A 93 0.41 -7.47 -8.31
CA LEU A 93 -0.38 -8.68 -8.08
C LEU A 93 0.38 -9.87 -8.66
N SER A 94 0.54 -10.96 -7.90
CA SER A 94 1.30 -12.13 -8.33
C SER A 94 0.72 -13.41 -7.75
N GLN A 95 0.80 -14.51 -8.49
CA GLN A 95 0.42 -15.85 -8.00
C GLN A 95 1.48 -16.51 -7.10
N TYR A 96 2.65 -15.88 -6.98
CA TYR A 96 3.77 -16.44 -6.25
C TYR A 96 4.04 -15.65 -4.99
N GLN A 97 4.18 -16.36 -3.87
CA GLN A 97 4.77 -15.78 -2.68
C GLN A 97 6.28 -15.62 -2.91
N SER A 98 6.79 -14.38 -3.00
CA SER A 98 8.22 -14.13 -3.17
C SER A 98 8.99 -14.70 -1.99
N ARG A 99 10.02 -15.53 -2.25
CA ARG A 99 10.90 -16.17 -1.23
C ARG A 99 10.26 -17.26 -0.36
N SER A 100 9.12 -17.83 -0.75
CA SER A 100 8.61 -19.05 -0.11
C SER A 100 9.17 -20.31 -0.79
N ASP A 101 9.76 -21.21 0.01
CA ASP A 101 10.22 -22.54 -0.43
C ASP A 101 9.04 -23.53 -0.57
N ASP A 102 7.89 -23.21 0.03
CA ASP A 102 6.63 -23.93 -0.12
C ASP A 102 5.73 -23.10 -1.06
N PRO A 103 5.36 -23.59 -2.25
CA PRO A 103 4.51 -22.84 -3.16
C PRO A 103 3.09 -22.78 -2.59
N GLU A 104 2.84 -21.83 -1.68
CA GLU A 104 1.48 -21.41 -1.41
C GLU A 104 0.89 -20.89 -2.72
N THR A 105 -0.01 -21.69 -3.29
CA THR A 105 -0.71 -21.35 -4.52
C THR A 105 -1.83 -20.37 -4.17
N GLY A 106 -1.77 -19.17 -4.73
CA GLY A 106 -2.78 -18.13 -4.50
C GLY A 106 -2.38 -16.79 -5.08
N LEU A 107 -3.36 -15.91 -5.29
CA LEU A 107 -3.10 -14.54 -5.69
C LEU A 107 -2.72 -13.70 -4.47
N PHE A 108 -1.61 -12.97 -4.58
CA PHE A 108 -1.11 -12.06 -3.55
C PHE A 108 -1.01 -10.65 -4.11
N ALA A 109 -1.37 -9.67 -3.29
CA ALA A 109 -1.11 -8.26 -3.56
C ALA A 109 0.13 -7.83 -2.77
N TRP A 110 1.10 -7.24 -3.45
CA TRP A 110 2.37 -6.75 -2.92
C TRP A 110 2.36 -5.23 -2.95
N VAL A 111 2.86 -4.63 -1.88
CA VAL A 111 2.99 -3.18 -1.76
C VAL A 111 4.43 -2.84 -1.42
N ALA A 112 5.13 -2.24 -2.39
CA ALA A 112 6.50 -1.77 -2.22
C ALA A 112 6.54 -0.25 -2.09
N ALA A 113 6.99 0.25 -0.94
CA ALA A 113 7.09 1.67 -0.66
C ALA A 113 8.38 2.28 -1.21
N GLU A 114 8.29 3.48 -1.78
CA GLU A 114 9.47 4.33 -1.94
C GLU A 114 10.04 4.78 -0.57
N ARG A 115 11.24 5.37 -0.58
CA ARG A 115 12.00 5.62 0.66
C ARG A 115 11.38 6.69 1.57
N SER A 116 10.54 7.58 1.04
CA SER A 116 10.00 8.73 1.78
C SER A 116 9.07 8.27 2.92
N PRO A 117 9.01 9.01 4.05
CA PRO A 117 8.07 8.72 5.13
C PRO A 117 6.61 8.69 4.69
N ALA A 118 6.22 9.57 3.76
CA ALA A 118 4.87 9.62 3.21
C ALA A 118 4.55 8.35 2.39
N SER A 119 5.49 7.86 1.58
CA SER A 119 5.35 6.59 0.85
C SER A 119 5.14 5.39 1.78
N LYS A 120 5.80 5.36 2.94
CA LYS A 120 5.60 4.30 3.94
C LYS A 120 4.18 4.32 4.51
N VAL A 121 3.64 5.49 4.83
CA VAL A 121 2.26 5.60 5.33
C VAL A 121 1.25 5.26 4.23
N LEU A 122 1.49 5.70 2.99
CA LEU A 122 0.70 5.31 1.83
C LEU A 122 0.72 3.79 1.61
N ALA A 123 1.86 3.14 1.84
CA ALA A 123 1.99 1.70 1.69
C ALA A 123 1.20 0.95 2.77
N ILE A 124 1.23 1.42 4.03
CA ILE A 124 0.38 0.88 5.10
C ILE A 124 -1.10 1.00 4.70
N ALA A 125 -1.54 2.17 4.25
CA ALA A 125 -2.92 2.40 3.81
C ALA A 125 -3.31 1.49 2.64
N SER A 126 -2.43 1.34 1.65
CA SER A 126 -2.67 0.51 0.47
C SER A 126 -2.75 -0.97 0.83
N THR A 127 -1.86 -1.43 1.72
CA THR A 127 -1.83 -2.83 2.18
C THR A 127 -3.10 -3.17 2.94
N LEU A 128 -3.56 -2.29 3.83
CA LEU A 128 -4.84 -2.47 4.54
C LEU A 128 -6.01 -2.51 3.56
N ALA A 129 -6.05 -1.58 2.59
CA ALA A 129 -7.11 -1.53 1.60
C ALA A 129 -7.16 -2.78 0.71
N LEU A 130 -6.00 -3.27 0.26
CA LEU A 130 -5.90 -4.49 -0.55
C LEU A 130 -6.34 -5.72 0.25
N ALA A 131 -5.90 -5.84 1.50
CA ALA A 131 -6.32 -6.92 2.39
C ALA A 131 -7.84 -6.90 2.63
N GLU A 132 -8.44 -5.73 2.88
CA GLU A 132 -9.89 -5.61 3.07
C GLU A 132 -10.69 -5.89 1.79
N CYS A 133 -10.26 -5.37 0.64
CA CYS A 133 -10.91 -5.66 -0.63
C CYS A 133 -10.81 -7.14 -1.01
N GLY A 134 -9.65 -7.74 -0.74
CA GLY A 134 -9.38 -9.15 -1.01
C GLY A 134 -9.86 -10.11 0.06
N ASP A 135 -10.53 -9.64 1.12
CA ASP A 135 -10.92 -10.47 2.29
C ASP A 135 -9.76 -11.32 2.85
N GLY A 136 -8.59 -10.70 2.95
CA GLY A 136 -7.33 -11.33 3.32
C GLY A 136 -6.69 -10.72 4.55
N GLU A 137 -5.59 -11.35 4.96
CA GLU A 137 -4.74 -10.87 6.05
C GLU A 137 -3.59 -10.02 5.51
N VAL A 138 -3.11 -9.10 6.33
CA VAL A 138 -1.85 -8.39 6.09
C VAL A 138 -0.70 -9.26 6.56
N ILE A 139 0.19 -9.58 5.64
CA ILE A 139 1.42 -10.35 5.85
C ILE A 139 2.58 -9.35 6.03
N ASP A 140 3.08 -9.30 7.25
CA ASP A 140 4.19 -8.45 7.70
C ASP A 140 5.38 -9.33 8.09
N GLU A 141 6.06 -9.87 7.08
CA GLU A 141 7.13 -10.86 7.28
C GLU A 141 8.26 -10.40 8.20
N TYR A 142 8.53 -9.09 8.20
CA TYR A 142 9.61 -8.48 8.97
C TYR A 142 9.13 -7.85 10.29
N GLY A 143 7.82 -7.95 10.60
CA GLY A 143 7.23 -7.41 11.82
C GLY A 143 7.39 -5.89 11.96
N TYR A 144 7.24 -5.13 10.86
CA TYR A 144 7.34 -3.67 10.88
C TYR A 144 6.11 -2.99 11.50
N LEU A 145 4.94 -3.57 11.27
CA LEU A 145 3.65 -3.06 11.69
C LEU A 145 3.19 -3.75 12.98
N SER A 146 3.54 -5.03 13.17
CA SER A 146 3.11 -5.88 14.28
C SER A 146 4.20 -6.84 14.75
N ASP A 147 4.04 -7.40 15.93
CA ASP A 147 4.84 -8.56 16.38
C ASP A 147 4.35 -9.88 15.75
N LEU A 148 3.13 -9.88 15.20
CA LEU A 148 2.54 -11.02 14.49
C LEU A 148 2.84 -10.95 13.00
N ARG A 149 3.17 -12.09 12.39
CA ARG A 149 3.41 -12.20 10.94
C ARG A 149 2.16 -11.92 10.11
N MET A 150 1.01 -12.46 10.52
CA MET A 150 -0.27 -12.27 9.84
C MET A 150 -1.20 -11.48 10.75
N ASN A 151 -1.88 -10.48 10.19
CA ASN A 151 -2.70 -9.56 10.95
C ASN A 151 -4.03 -9.32 10.23
N ALA A 152 -5.14 -9.38 10.97
CA ALA A 152 -6.41 -8.90 10.46
C ALA A 152 -6.32 -7.39 10.17
N PRO A 153 -6.75 -6.92 8.99
CA PRO A 153 -6.59 -5.52 8.61
C PRO A 153 -7.31 -4.56 9.57
N VAL A 154 -8.48 -4.95 10.10
CA VAL A 154 -9.26 -4.14 11.04
C VAL A 154 -8.53 -3.91 12.37
N GLU A 155 -7.88 -4.94 12.91
CA GLU A 155 -7.13 -4.86 14.17
C GLU A 155 -5.87 -4.01 13.99
N LEU A 156 -5.16 -4.27 12.88
CA LEU A 156 -3.97 -3.54 12.51
C LEU A 156 -4.26 -2.04 12.32
N PHE A 157 -5.33 -1.73 11.59
CA PHE A 157 -5.82 -0.37 11.40
C PHE A 157 -6.18 0.30 12.74
N GLY A 158 -6.91 -0.42 13.61
CA GLY A 158 -7.28 0.06 14.94
C GLY A 158 -6.08 0.47 15.80
N ARG A 159 -4.96 -0.26 15.69
CA ARG A 159 -3.70 0.05 16.38
C ARG A 159 -2.98 1.26 15.77
N LEU A 160 -2.95 1.38 14.45
CA LEU A 160 -2.12 2.37 13.75
C LEU A 160 -2.79 3.74 13.59
N ARG A 161 -4.13 3.81 13.60
CA ARG A 161 -4.87 5.05 13.37
C ARG A 161 -4.62 6.10 14.46
N LEU A 162 -4.56 7.36 14.05
CA LEU A 162 -4.50 8.49 14.97
C LEU A 162 -5.90 8.81 15.55
N PRO A 163 -6.01 9.09 16.86
CA PRO A 163 -7.30 9.38 17.49
C PRO A 163 -7.84 10.79 17.17
N MET A 164 -6.97 11.75 16.82
CA MET A 164 -7.34 13.14 16.52
C MET A 164 -6.46 13.71 15.40
N GLY A 165 -7.03 14.63 14.63
CA GLY A 165 -6.36 15.28 13.50
C GLY A 165 -5.13 16.08 13.92
N GLN A 166 -4.07 15.97 13.14
CA GLN A 166 -2.80 16.67 13.38
C GLN A 166 -2.77 18.02 12.64
N ARG A 167 -2.01 18.98 13.20
CA ARG A 167 -1.89 20.33 12.63
C ARG A 167 -1.07 20.39 11.34
N SER A 168 -0.19 19.43 11.11
CA SER A 168 0.64 19.35 9.90
C SER A 168 0.68 17.93 9.34
N LEU A 169 1.00 17.81 8.04
CA LEU A 169 1.19 16.51 7.39
C LEU A 169 2.32 15.72 8.04
N GLU A 170 3.42 16.41 8.32
CA GLU A 170 4.61 15.81 8.92
C GLU A 170 4.30 15.20 10.29
N ALA A 171 3.58 15.93 11.15
CA ALA A 171 3.17 15.42 12.46
C ALA A 171 2.21 14.21 12.35
N ALA A 172 1.33 14.20 11.34
CA ALA A 172 0.46 13.05 11.07
C ALA A 172 1.28 11.82 10.65
N ILE A 173 2.22 12.00 9.72
CA ILE A 173 3.11 10.93 9.27
C ILE A 173 3.94 10.40 10.44
N ASP A 174 4.58 11.28 11.20
CA ASP A 174 5.39 10.90 12.37
C ASP A 174 4.55 10.17 13.42
N GLY A 175 3.31 10.60 13.63
CA GLY A 175 2.37 9.93 14.53
C GLY A 175 2.06 8.49 14.10
N VAL A 176 1.80 8.24 12.83
CA VAL A 176 1.59 6.89 12.32
C VAL A 176 2.86 6.06 12.43
N LEU A 177 4.01 6.61 12.00
CA LEU A 177 5.29 5.90 12.01
C LEU A 177 5.78 5.56 13.43
N ALA A 178 5.50 6.41 14.43
CA ALA A 178 5.82 6.14 15.83
C ALA A 178 5.12 4.90 16.41
N ARG A 179 4.07 4.41 15.74
CA ARG A 179 3.36 3.16 16.08
C ARG A 179 3.87 1.95 15.29
N THR A 180 4.95 2.11 14.54
CA THR A 180 5.60 1.06 13.74
C THR A 180 7.08 0.96 14.12
N ARG A 181 7.76 -0.09 13.65
CA ARG A 181 9.22 -0.22 13.78
C ARG A 181 9.98 0.49 12.65
N LEU A 182 9.28 1.20 11.77
CA LEU A 182 9.90 1.90 10.65
C LEU A 182 10.63 3.15 11.15
N ARG A 183 11.90 3.27 10.76
CA ARG A 183 12.68 4.48 11.05
C ARG A 183 12.43 5.55 9.99
N ARG A 184 12.42 6.82 10.42
CA ARG A 184 12.72 7.95 9.54
C ARG A 184 14.16 7.73 9.05
N THR A 185 14.34 7.46 7.77
CA THR A 185 15.69 7.56 7.21
C THR A 185 15.90 9.07 7.06
N PRO A 186 16.88 9.69 7.74
CA PRO A 186 17.12 11.11 7.56
C PRO A 186 17.39 11.36 6.08
N MET A 187 16.72 12.35 5.50
CA MET A 187 17.16 12.90 4.23
C MET A 187 18.54 13.48 4.50
N VAL A 188 19.55 12.87 3.90
CA VAL A 188 20.87 13.49 3.85
C VAL A 188 20.67 14.75 2.99
N ASN A 189 20.62 15.91 3.65
CA ASN A 189 20.84 17.17 2.95
C ASN A 189 22.30 17.13 2.53
N ASP A 190 22.55 16.81 1.26
CA ASP A 190 23.83 17.08 0.64
C ASP A 190 23.98 18.61 0.62
N GLY A 191 24.76 19.11 1.58
CA GLY A 191 25.16 20.51 1.68
C GLY A 191 26.27 20.87 0.71
#